data_AF-R7EUK5-F1
#
_entry.id   AF-R7EUK5-F1
#
_cell.length_a   1.000
_cell.length_b   1.000
_cell.length_c   1.000
_cell.angle_alpha   90.00
_cell.angle_beta   90.00
_cell.angle_gamma   90.00
#
_symmetry.space_group_name_H-M   'P 1'
#
loop_
_entity.id
_entity.type
_entity.pdbx_description
1 polymer ?
#
loop_
_entity_poly.entity_id
_entity_poly.type
_entity_poly.pdbx_seq_one_letter_code
_entity_poly.pdbx_strand_id
1 'polypeptide(L)'
;MWDRLRLSPEQFKMRAEAMARGAEIPGGEACEGTPGEKISCRAGRSSFWINWRGDMTPCGMMNSPVFSVRELGFDEAWKRTKEATAEIRMPSECASCGMKHVCRVCAAMCVTETGRFDRRPEYICEMTRETVRLTIQEKD
;
A
#
# COMPACT_ATOMS: atom_id res chain seq x y z
N MET A 1 1.35 -16.98 -14.47
CA MET A 1 1.18 -16.07 -13.32
C MET A 1 2.43 -15.22 -13.03
N TRP A 2 2.29 -13.97 -12.59
CA TRP A 2 3.41 -13.02 -12.33
C TRP A 2 4.50 -13.56 -11.40
N ASP A 3 4.13 -14.41 -10.42
CA ASP A 3 5.07 -15.04 -9.50
C ASP A 3 5.97 -16.09 -10.17
N ARG A 4 5.47 -16.81 -11.19
CA ARG A 4 6.28 -17.79 -11.96
C ARG A 4 7.32 -17.13 -12.86
N LEU A 5 7.16 -15.86 -13.20
CA LEU A 5 8.12 -15.11 -14.01
C LEU A 5 9.31 -14.57 -13.20
N ARG A 6 9.15 -14.41 -11.88
CA ARG A 6 10.14 -13.75 -11.01
C ARG A 6 10.76 -14.66 -9.96
N LEU A 7 10.20 -15.84 -9.73
CA LEU A 7 10.65 -16.81 -8.72
C LEU A 7 11.15 -18.08 -9.39
N SER A 8 12.15 -18.73 -8.80
CA SER A 8 12.48 -20.11 -9.16
C SER A 8 11.29 -21.04 -8.84
N PRO A 9 11.22 -22.24 -9.45
CA PRO A 9 10.19 -23.22 -9.14
C PRO A 9 10.08 -23.53 -7.63
N GLU A 10 11.23 -23.66 -6.95
CA GLU A 10 11.30 -23.92 -5.51
C GLU A 10 10.73 -22.75 -4.70
N GLN A 11 11.13 -21.51 -5.04
CA GLN A 11 10.64 -20.31 -4.39
C GLN A 11 9.13 -20.12 -4.60
N PHE A 12 8.64 -20.44 -5.80
CA PHE A 12 7.22 -20.40 -6.11
C PHE A 12 6.44 -21.41 -5.26
N LYS A 13 6.90 -22.66 -5.18
CA LYS A 13 6.30 -23.69 -4.34
C LYS A 13 6.27 -23.30 -2.86
N MET A 14 7.39 -22.79 -2.33
CA MET A 14 7.45 -22.30 -0.94
C MET A 14 6.44 -21.18 -0.67
N ARG A 15 6.29 -20.24 -1.61
CA ARG A 15 5.34 -19.13 -1.50
C ARG A 15 3.89 -19.62 -1.58
N ALA A 16 3.57 -20.52 -2.51
CA ALA A 16 2.25 -21.11 -2.63
C ALA A 16 1.87 -21.88 -1.36
N GLU A 17 2.81 -22.61 -0.77
CA GLU A 17 2.60 -23.30 0.50
C GLU A 17 2.42 -22.35 1.69
N ALA A 18 3.15 -21.24 1.74
CA ALA A 18 2.97 -20.22 2.76
C ALA A 18 1.58 -19.56 2.66
N MET A 19 1.13 -19.26 1.44
CA MET A 19 -0.22 -18.76 1.16
C MET A 19 -1.30 -19.77 1.54
N ALA A 20 -1.12 -21.06 1.21
CA ALA A 20 -2.07 -22.13 1.52
C ALA A 20 -2.20 -22.39 3.02
N ARG A 21 -1.10 -22.28 3.78
CA ARG A 21 -1.12 -22.33 5.25
C ARG A 21 -1.74 -21.08 5.89
N GLY A 22 -2.12 -20.09 5.08
CA GLY A 22 -2.64 -18.81 5.56
C GLY A 22 -1.66 -18.07 6.46
N ALA A 23 -0.35 -18.33 6.34
CA ALA A 23 0.67 -18.05 7.36
C ALA A 23 0.50 -16.65 7.98
N GLU A 24 -0.23 -16.65 9.10
CA GLU A 24 -0.43 -15.53 9.98
C GLU A 24 0.90 -15.26 10.69
N ILE A 25 1.36 -14.02 10.63
CA ILE A 25 2.07 -13.45 11.78
C ILE A 25 0.93 -12.98 12.70
N PRO A 26 0.91 -13.34 14.00
CA PRO A 26 -0.19 -12.97 14.88
C PRO A 26 -0.38 -11.44 14.87
N GLY A 27 -1.44 -10.98 14.21
CA GLY A 27 -1.95 -9.64 14.40
C GLY A 27 -2.78 -9.67 15.67
N GLY A 28 -2.31 -9.00 16.72
CA GLY A 28 -3.04 -8.90 17.98
C GLY A 28 -4.48 -8.42 17.77
N GLU A 29 -5.35 -8.77 18.72
CA GLU A 29 -6.78 -8.44 18.72
C GLU A 29 -7.01 -7.02 18.22
N ALA A 30 -7.86 -6.88 17.19
CA ALA A 30 -8.27 -5.58 16.68
C ALA A 30 -9.10 -4.88 17.75
N CYS A 31 -8.45 -4.03 18.55
CA CYS A 31 -9.12 -3.11 19.45
C CYS A 31 -9.88 -2.06 18.62
N GLU A 32 -11.20 -2.03 18.78
CA GLU A 32 -12.06 -1.01 18.17
C GLU A 32 -11.54 0.40 18.49
N GLY A 33 -11.33 1.21 17.45
CA GLY A 33 -10.87 2.60 17.61
C GLY A 33 -9.36 2.83 17.45
N THR A 34 -8.55 1.82 17.14
CA THR A 34 -7.14 2.05 16.80
C THR A 34 -7.04 2.75 15.43
N PRO A 35 -6.34 3.90 15.31
CA PRO A 35 -6.14 4.55 14.02
C PRO A 35 -5.50 3.58 13.03
N GLY A 36 -5.97 3.57 11.78
CA GLY A 36 -5.35 2.73 10.77
C GLY A 36 -3.89 3.12 10.50
N GLU A 37 -3.14 2.21 9.89
CA GLU A 37 -1.68 2.33 9.83
C GLU A 37 -1.22 3.59 9.09
N LYS A 38 -0.09 4.15 9.53
CA LYS A 38 0.61 5.22 8.81
C LYS A 38 1.24 4.68 7.52
N ILE A 39 1.59 5.57 6.59
CA ILE A 39 2.41 5.21 5.43
C ILE A 39 3.76 4.63 5.90
N SER A 40 3.98 3.36 5.55
CA SER A 40 5.18 2.60 5.92
C SER A 40 6.30 2.66 4.88
N CYS A 41 5.99 3.02 3.63
CA CYS A 41 6.99 3.17 2.57
C CYS A 41 7.74 4.51 2.67
N ARG A 42 8.50 4.87 1.63
CA ARG A 42 9.29 6.13 1.61
C ARG A 42 8.50 7.37 1.21
N ALA A 43 7.30 7.19 0.65
CA ALA A 43 6.47 8.26 0.12
C ALA A 43 6.25 9.35 1.17
N GLY A 44 6.58 10.60 0.83
CA GLY A 44 6.49 11.77 1.70
C GLY A 44 7.28 11.67 3.01
N ARG A 45 8.20 10.72 3.16
CA ARG A 45 9.07 10.57 4.35
C ARG A 45 10.53 10.83 3.99
N SER A 46 10.99 10.16 2.95
CA SER A 46 12.34 10.32 2.40
C SER A 46 12.34 10.33 0.87
N SER A 47 11.16 10.39 0.25
CA SER A 47 10.97 10.53 -1.19
C SER A 47 9.78 11.42 -1.48
N PHE A 48 9.82 12.10 -2.62
CA PHE A 48 8.74 12.89 -3.18
C PHE A 48 8.69 12.65 -4.69
N TRP A 49 7.62 13.12 -5.33
CA TRP A 49 7.49 13.20 -6.78
C TRP A 49 7.19 14.64 -7.17
N ILE A 50 7.86 15.19 -8.18
CA ILE A 50 7.53 16.50 -8.76
C ILE A 50 7.15 16.26 -10.22
N ASN A 51 5.94 16.65 -10.61
CA ASN A 51 5.48 16.52 -11.99
C ASN A 51 5.97 17.70 -12.87
N TRP A 52 5.65 17.68 -14.16
CA TRP A 52 6.04 18.73 -15.12
C TRP A 52 5.46 20.13 -14.83
N ARG A 53 4.37 20.23 -14.05
CA ARG A 53 3.81 21.50 -13.60
C ARG A 53 4.58 22.09 -12.41
N GLY A 54 5.42 21.29 -11.75
CA GLY A 54 6.07 21.66 -10.51
C GLY A 54 5.23 21.30 -9.27
N ASP A 55 4.23 20.43 -9.40
CA ASP A 55 3.45 19.96 -8.27
C ASP A 55 4.20 18.83 -7.56
N MET A 56 4.44 18.99 -6.25
CA MET A 56 5.05 17.98 -5.39
C MET A 56 3.98 17.12 -4.73
N THR A 57 4.10 15.80 -4.85
CA THR A 57 3.27 14.80 -4.15
C THR A 57 4.15 13.79 -3.40
N PRO A 58 3.59 12.99 -2.46
CA PRO A 58 4.38 12.03 -1.69
C PRO A 58 4.99 10.91 -2.55
N CYS A 59 4.30 10.49 -3.60
CA CYS A 59 4.79 9.55 -4.62
C CYS A 59 4.09 9.77 -5.96
N GLY A 60 4.64 9.20 -7.04
CA GLY A 60 4.11 9.37 -8.40
C GLY A 60 2.75 8.72 -8.68
N MET A 61 2.17 8.00 -7.71
CA MET A 61 0.82 7.41 -7.83
C MET A 61 -0.26 8.22 -7.11
N MET A 62 0.11 9.22 -6.32
CA MET A 62 -0.83 10.06 -5.57
C MET A 62 -1.04 11.40 -6.26
N ASN A 63 -2.29 11.86 -6.25
CA ASN A 63 -2.68 13.21 -6.71
C ASN A 63 -2.90 14.19 -5.54
N SER A 64 -2.86 13.70 -4.31
CA SER A 64 -3.00 14.47 -3.07
C SER A 64 -2.28 13.75 -1.92
N PRO A 65 -1.73 14.45 -0.91
CA PRO A 65 -1.55 15.91 -0.83
C PRO A 65 -0.64 16.43 -1.95
N VAL A 66 -0.85 17.68 -2.35
CA VAL A 66 -0.14 18.31 -3.46
C VAL A 66 0.24 19.74 -3.13
N PHE A 67 1.48 20.12 -3.42
CA PHE A 67 2.01 21.46 -3.13
C PHE A 67 2.85 21.98 -4.31
N SER A 68 2.59 23.21 -4.75
CA SER A 68 3.31 23.83 -5.87
C SER A 68 4.72 24.25 -5.46
N VAL A 69 5.75 23.63 -6.05
CA VAL A 69 7.15 24.01 -5.86
C VAL A 69 7.44 25.38 -6.49
N ARG A 70 6.73 25.74 -7.56
CA ARG A 70 6.89 27.03 -8.24
C ARG A 70 6.46 28.20 -7.35
N GLU A 71 5.44 28.00 -6.52
CA GLU A 71 4.90 29.03 -5.64
C GLU A 71 5.59 29.06 -4.27
N LEU A 72 5.88 27.90 -3.69
CA LEU A 72 6.41 27.78 -2.33
C LEU A 72 7.95 27.70 -2.26
N GLY A 73 8.60 27.36 -3.37
CA GLY A 73 9.98 26.87 -3.35
C GLY A 73 10.08 25.42 -2.86
N PHE A 74 11.25 24.80 -3.07
CA PHE A 74 11.46 23.38 -2.79
C PHE A 74 11.34 23.04 -1.30
N ASP A 75 12.03 23.78 -0.43
CA ASP A 75 12.12 23.45 1.00
C ASP A 75 10.76 23.47 1.70
N GLU A 76 9.95 24.51 1.43
CA GLU A 76 8.62 24.64 2.01
C GLU A 76 7.63 23.63 1.41
N ALA A 77 7.65 23.40 0.10
CA ALA A 77 6.83 22.36 -0.53
C ALA A 77 7.18 20.96 0.04
N TRP A 78 8.47 20.68 0.27
CA TRP A 78 8.91 19.43 0.87
C TRP A 78 8.48 19.29 2.33
N LYS A 79 8.65 20.35 3.13
CA LYS A 79 8.18 20.37 4.52
C LYS A 79 6.68 20.06 4.60
N ARG A 80 5.85 20.77 3.82
CA ARG A 80 4.39 20.56 3.79
C ARG A 80 4.02 19.17 3.29
N THR A 81 4.71 18.65 2.28
CA THR A 81 4.50 17.28 1.79
C THR A 81 4.76 16.26 2.90
N LYS A 82 5.84 16.41 3.67
CA LYS A 82 6.12 15.51 4.81
C LYS A 82 5.05 15.58 5.89
N GLU A 83 4.66 16.78 6.28
CA GLU A 83 3.65 17.01 7.32
C GLU A 83 2.30 16.42 6.90
N ALA A 84 1.82 16.73 5.70
CA ALA A 84 0.55 16.19 5.20
C ALA A 84 0.57 14.67 5.03
N THR A 85 1.71 14.10 4.62
CA THR A 85 1.88 12.64 4.51
C THR A 85 1.83 11.96 5.88
N ALA A 86 2.41 12.58 6.91
CA ALA A 86 2.42 12.04 8.26
C ALA A 86 1.01 11.91 8.87
N GLU A 87 0.04 12.68 8.37
CA GLU A 87 -1.37 12.62 8.77
C GLU A 87 -2.19 11.54 8.06
N ILE A 88 -1.68 10.97 6.97
CA ILE A 88 -2.39 9.90 6.25
C ILE A 88 -2.52 8.66 7.13
N ARG A 89 -3.74 8.11 7.18
CA ARG A 89 -4.07 6.84 7.82
C ARG A 89 -4.73 5.92 6.79
N MET A 90 -4.27 4.68 6.77
CA MET A 90 -4.88 3.58 6.03
C MET A 90 -6.19 3.13 6.68
N PRO A 91 -7.01 2.28 6.03
CA PRO A 91 -8.18 1.68 6.68
C PRO A 91 -7.75 0.81 7.86
N SER A 92 -8.45 0.90 9.00
CA SER A 92 -8.10 0.15 10.21
C SER A 92 -8.27 -1.35 10.02
N GLU A 93 -9.23 -1.78 9.20
CA GLU A 93 -9.49 -3.19 8.88
C GLU A 93 -8.32 -3.82 8.09
N CYS A 94 -7.52 -3.01 7.39
CA CYS A 94 -6.32 -3.49 6.72
C CYS A 94 -5.19 -3.82 7.71
N ALA A 95 -5.17 -3.19 8.90
CA ALA A 95 -4.09 -3.36 9.87
C ALA A 95 -4.04 -4.79 10.43
N SER A 96 -5.22 -5.39 10.65
CA SER A 96 -5.43 -6.73 11.22
C SER A 96 -5.82 -7.79 10.17
N CYS A 97 -5.80 -7.45 8.87
CA CYS A 97 -6.22 -8.38 7.81
C CYS A 97 -5.24 -9.57 7.69
N GLY A 98 -5.77 -10.81 7.76
CA GLY A 98 -4.95 -12.02 7.62
C GLY A 98 -4.19 -12.12 6.29
N MET A 99 -4.68 -11.48 5.21
CA MET A 99 -4.00 -11.45 3.91
C MET A 99 -2.95 -10.33 3.76
N LYS A 100 -2.70 -9.53 4.82
CA LYS A 100 -1.78 -8.38 4.76
C LYS A 100 -0.37 -8.71 4.29
N HIS A 101 0.12 -9.91 4.58
CA HIS A 101 1.46 -10.38 4.20
C HIS A 101 1.61 -10.64 2.68
N VAL A 102 0.50 -10.79 1.94
CA VAL A 102 0.50 -10.97 0.48
C VAL A 102 -0.17 -9.81 -0.25
N CYS A 103 -1.00 -9.04 0.45
CA CYS A 103 -1.66 -7.87 -0.09
C CYS A 103 -0.64 -6.78 -0.46
N ARG A 104 -0.93 -6.06 -1.53
CA ARG A 104 -0.08 -4.97 -2.05
C ARG A 104 -0.70 -3.59 -1.84
N VAL A 105 -1.77 -3.54 -1.04
CA VAL A 105 -2.51 -2.31 -0.77
C VAL A 105 -1.58 -1.23 -0.22
N CYS A 106 -1.77 -0.01 -0.69
CA CYS A 106 -1.08 1.17 -0.18
C CYS A 106 -2.04 2.37 -0.18
N ALA A 107 -1.64 3.46 0.46
CA ALA A 107 -2.45 4.67 0.54
C ALA A 107 -2.85 5.21 -0.83
N ALA A 108 -1.95 5.10 -1.83
CA ALA A 108 -2.24 5.52 -3.20
C ALA A 108 -3.34 4.65 -3.84
N MET A 109 -3.37 3.35 -3.56
CA MET A 109 -4.42 2.46 -4.07
C MET A 109 -5.77 2.73 -3.39
N CYS A 110 -5.77 2.97 -2.07
CA CYS A 110 -7.00 3.30 -1.34
C CYS A 110 -7.64 4.57 -1.90
N VAL A 111 -6.87 5.65 -2.04
CA VAL A 111 -7.40 6.93 -2.56
C VAL A 111 -7.77 6.85 -4.05
N THR A 112 -7.03 6.08 -4.85
CA THR A 112 -7.33 5.91 -6.28
C THR A 112 -8.68 5.22 -6.48
N GLU A 113 -8.96 4.18 -5.69
CA GLU A 113 -10.21 3.43 -5.84
C GLU A 113 -11.39 4.13 -5.15
N THR A 114 -11.17 4.69 -3.96
CA THR A 114 -12.26 5.10 -3.07
C THR A 114 -12.40 6.62 -2.91
N GLY A 115 -11.43 7.39 -3.41
CA GLY A 115 -11.29 8.82 -3.13
C GLY A 115 -10.82 9.14 -1.71
N ARG A 116 -10.56 8.13 -0.86
CA ARG A 116 -10.17 8.32 0.54
C ARG A 116 -9.00 7.40 0.94
N PHE A 117 -8.15 7.87 1.85
CA PHE A 117 -7.04 7.05 2.38
C PHE A 117 -7.49 6.00 3.38
N ASP A 118 -8.54 6.31 4.14
CA ASP A 118 -9.05 5.53 5.27
C ASP A 118 -10.16 4.55 4.89
N ARG A 119 -10.48 4.42 3.60
CA ARG A 119 -11.52 3.52 3.10
C ARG A 119 -10.93 2.32 2.39
N ARG A 120 -11.42 1.13 2.75
CA ARG A 120 -10.96 -0.14 2.18
C ARG A 120 -11.20 -0.20 0.66
N PRO A 121 -10.15 -0.46 -0.15
CA PRO A 121 -10.28 -0.71 -1.58
C PRO A 121 -10.74 -2.16 -1.83
N GLU A 122 -11.96 -2.36 -2.29
CA GLU A 122 -12.53 -3.69 -2.52
C GLU A 122 -11.92 -4.39 -3.74
N TYR A 123 -11.64 -3.65 -4.83
CA TYR A 123 -10.99 -4.23 -6.01
C TYR A 123 -9.61 -4.81 -5.66
N ILE A 124 -8.83 -4.12 -4.82
CA ILE A 124 -7.55 -4.65 -4.34
C ILE A 124 -7.73 -5.89 -3.44
N CYS A 125 -8.80 -5.94 -2.64
CA CYS A 125 -9.14 -7.11 -1.84
C CYS A 125 -9.44 -8.32 -2.74
N GLU A 126 -10.31 -8.14 -3.73
CA GLU A 126 -10.67 -9.18 -4.71
C GLU A 126 -9.46 -9.68 -5.49
N MET A 127 -8.65 -8.75 -6.02
CA MET A 127 -7.41 -9.07 -6.72
C MET A 127 -6.44 -9.85 -5.83
N THR A 128 -6.36 -9.54 -4.54
CA THR A 128 -5.51 -10.27 -3.58
C THR A 128 -6.03 -11.69 -3.36
N ARG A 129 -7.33 -11.86 -3.14
CA ARG A 129 -7.97 -13.18 -3.00
C ARG A 129 -7.72 -14.05 -4.24
N GLU A 130 -7.87 -13.46 -5.43
CA GLU A 130 -7.67 -14.15 -6.70
C GLU A 130 -6.20 -14.50 -6.93
N THR A 131 -5.27 -13.60 -6.58
CA THR A 131 -3.83 -13.88 -6.65
C THR A 131 -3.47 -15.06 -5.74
N VAL A 132 -4.03 -15.13 -4.53
CA VAL A 132 -3.79 -16.27 -3.62
C VAL A 132 -4.35 -17.56 -4.22
N ARG A 133 -5.61 -17.53 -4.70
CA ARG A 133 -6.30 -18.68 -5.29
C ARG A 133 -5.50 -19.27 -6.46
N LEU A 134 -5.10 -18.43 -7.43
CA LEU A 134 -4.33 -18.86 -8.59
C LEU A 134 -2.93 -19.36 -8.20
N THR A 135 -2.27 -18.76 -7.21
CA THR A 135 -0.93 -19.18 -6.78
C THR A 135 -0.96 -20.58 -6.19
N ILE A 136 -2.00 -20.88 -5.42
CA ILE A 136 -2.21 -22.21 -4.82
C ILE A 136 -2.55 -23.24 -5.91
N GLN A 137 -3.39 -22.88 -6.88
CA GLN A 137 -3.77 -23.79 -7.98
C GLN A 137 -2.60 -24.13 -8.91
N GLU A 138 -1.72 -23.17 -9.19
CA GLU A 138 -0.57 -23.36 -10.08
C GLU A 138 0.66 -23.98 -9.38
N LYS A 139 0.53 -24.40 -8.12
CA LYS A 139 1.62 -25.00 -7.32
C LYS A 139 2.19 -26.28 -7.95
N ASP A 140 1.33 -27.05 -8.61
CA ASP A 140 1.63 -28.33 -9.26
C ASP A 140 1.79 -28.16 -10.78
#